data_AF-A0A3B9ZQR8-F1
#
_entry.id   AF-A0A3B9ZQR8-F1
#
_cell.length_a   1.000
_cell.length_b   1.000
_cell.length_c   1.000
_cell.angle_alpha   90.00
_cell.angle_beta   90.00
_cell.angle_gamma   90.00
#
_symmetry.space_group_name_H-M   'P 1'
#
loop_
_entity.id
_entity.type
_entity.pdbx_description
1 polymer ?
#
loop_
_entity_poly.entity_id
_entity_poly.type
_entity_poly.pdbx_seq_one_letter_code
_entity_poly.pdbx_strand_id
1 'polypeptide(L)'
;LFKNGQAGFTDYQRLKRNLFELTDYLVNHLKYTDFGASFPHKVCYHDACTALREYGIKQEPRLLLSKVKGLELVEMEDTETCCGFGGTFSA
;
A
#
# COMPACT_ATOMS: atom_id res chain seq x y z
N LEU A 1 15.23 15.35 6.69
CA LEU A 1 15.98 14.14 7.09
C LEU A 1 17.45 14.21 6.68
N PHE A 2 17.81 14.48 5.42
CA PHE A 2 19.20 14.80 5.02
C PHE A 2 19.23 16.04 4.11
N LYS A 3 20.18 16.95 4.32
CA LYS A 3 20.35 18.18 3.51
C LYS A 3 21.49 18.01 2.51
N ASN A 4 21.41 18.75 1.41
CA ASN A 4 22.46 18.75 0.39
C ASN A 4 23.81 19.14 1.02
N GLY A 5 24.88 18.38 0.72
CA GLY A 5 26.21 18.54 1.31
C GLY A 5 26.46 17.77 2.62
N GLN A 6 25.45 17.10 3.20
CA GLN A 6 25.66 16.21 4.36
C GLN A 6 26.13 14.82 3.93
N ALA A 7 26.96 14.18 4.75
CA ALA A 7 27.29 12.77 4.59
C ALA A 7 26.00 11.91 4.55
N GLY A 8 25.91 10.99 3.61
CA GLY A 8 24.72 10.15 3.39
C GLY A 8 23.60 10.78 2.53
N PHE A 9 23.73 12.04 2.09
CA PHE A 9 22.72 12.66 1.22
C PHE A 9 22.56 11.92 -0.12
N THR A 10 23.67 11.47 -0.72
CA THR A 10 23.64 10.70 -1.99
C THR A 10 22.90 9.36 -1.82
N ASP A 11 23.15 8.65 -0.72
CA ASP A 11 22.49 7.37 -0.42
C ASP A 11 21.00 7.57 -0.13
N TYR A 12 20.65 8.63 0.62
CA TYR A 12 19.27 9.03 0.83
C TYR A 12 18.53 9.28 -0.49
N GLN A 13 19.13 10.01 -1.42
CA GLN A 13 18.51 10.25 -2.74
C GLN A 13 18.35 8.97 -3.55
N ARG A 14 19.32 8.06 -3.47
CA ARG A 14 19.24 6.75 -4.14
C ARG A 14 18.13 5.88 -3.53
N LEU A 15 18.02 5.81 -2.21
CA LEU A 15 16.97 5.05 -1.53
C LEU A 15 15.59 5.64 -1.80
N LYS A 16 15.44 6.95 -1.65
CA LYS A 16 14.17 7.66 -1.88
C LYS A 16 13.56 7.37 -3.25
N ARG A 17 14.40 7.22 -4.27
CA ARG A 17 13.96 6.92 -5.65
C ARG A 17 13.50 5.49 -5.89
N ASN A 18 13.83 4.57 -4.99
CA ASN A 18 13.56 3.13 -5.14
C ASN A 18 12.71 2.56 -3.99
N LEU A 19 12.06 3.44 -3.22
CA LEU A 19 11.20 3.06 -2.10
C LEU A 19 9.75 3.33 -2.48
N PHE A 20 8.97 2.27 -2.60
CA PHE A 20 7.58 2.30 -3.02
C PHE A 20 6.73 1.49 -2.04
N GLU A 21 5.47 1.87 -1.90
CA GLU A 21 4.47 0.96 -1.35
C GLU A 21 4.22 -0.16 -2.37
N LEU A 22 3.92 -1.36 -1.89
CA LEU A 22 3.84 -2.55 -2.74
C LEU A 22 2.77 -2.42 -3.83
N THR A 23 1.55 -2.05 -3.47
CA THR A 23 0.44 -1.96 -4.43
C THR A 23 0.67 -0.86 -5.46
N ASP A 24 1.23 0.28 -5.05
CA ASP A 24 1.70 1.33 -5.96
C ASP A 24 2.75 0.82 -6.94
N TYR A 25 3.77 0.11 -6.43
CA TYR A 25 4.83 -0.43 -7.27
C TYR A 25 4.28 -1.40 -8.32
N LEU A 26 3.40 -2.32 -7.92
CA LEU A 26 2.83 -3.31 -8.84
C LEU A 26 1.95 -2.65 -9.92
N VAL A 27 1.12 -1.69 -9.53
CA VAL A 27 0.15 -1.05 -10.41
C VAL A 27 0.79 0.04 -11.29
N ASN A 28 1.48 1.00 -10.68
CA ASN A 28 1.91 2.23 -11.35
C ASN A 28 3.32 2.12 -11.94
N HIS A 29 4.22 1.37 -11.30
CA HIS A 29 5.61 1.24 -11.74
C HIS A 29 5.87 0.00 -12.61
N LEU A 30 5.54 -1.18 -12.11
CA LEU A 30 5.68 -2.46 -12.83
C LEU A 30 4.61 -2.64 -13.90
N LYS A 31 3.44 -2.00 -13.72
CA LYS A 31 2.28 -2.08 -14.61
C LYS A 31 1.80 -3.51 -14.84
N TYR A 32 1.82 -4.31 -13.77
CA TYR A 32 1.42 -5.70 -13.79
C TYR A 32 0.48 -5.99 -12.62
N THR A 33 -0.77 -6.33 -12.94
CA THR A 33 -1.87 -6.36 -11.96
C THR A 33 -2.57 -7.71 -11.84
N ASP A 34 -2.34 -8.64 -12.76
CA ASP A 34 -2.94 -9.97 -12.74
C ASP A 34 -1.83 -11.02 -12.55
N PHE A 35 -1.85 -11.68 -11.40
CA PHE A 35 -0.87 -12.68 -10.99
C PHE A 35 -1.42 -14.12 -11.09
N GLY A 36 -2.61 -14.32 -11.67
CA GLY A 36 -3.25 -15.63 -11.73
C GLY A 36 -3.69 -16.19 -10.37
N ALA A 37 -3.87 -15.33 -9.37
CA ALA A 37 -4.28 -15.72 -8.03
C ALA A 37 -5.76 -16.15 -7.99
N SER A 38 -6.10 -17.07 -7.09
CA SER A 38 -7.47 -17.49 -6.83
C SER A 38 -7.76 -17.54 -5.33
N PHE A 39 -8.89 -16.96 -4.92
CA PHE A 39 -9.31 -16.95 -3.53
C PHE A 39 -10.85 -16.82 -3.45
N PRO A 40 -11.61 -17.94 -3.42
CA PRO A 40 -13.07 -17.94 -3.59
C PRO A 40 -13.81 -17.58 -2.29
N HIS A 41 -13.50 -16.41 -1.72
CA HIS A 41 -14.06 -15.95 -0.46
C HIS A 41 -14.47 -14.47 -0.53
N LYS A 42 -15.39 -14.11 0.37
CA LYS A 42 -15.72 -12.71 0.64
C LYS A 42 -14.65 -12.12 1.54
N VAL A 43 -14.11 -10.98 1.16
CA VAL A 43 -13.09 -10.26 1.93
C VAL A 43 -13.49 -8.80 2.06
N CYS A 44 -13.07 -8.17 3.16
CA CYS A 44 -13.02 -6.73 3.24
C CYS A 44 -11.57 -6.27 3.15
N TYR A 45 -11.37 -5.11 2.51
CA TYR A 45 -10.10 -4.40 2.55
C TYR A 45 -10.19 -3.26 3.56
N HIS A 46 -9.17 -3.15 4.41
CA HIS A 46 -9.06 -2.08 5.39
C HIS A 46 -7.87 -1.21 4.99
N ASP A 47 -8.10 0.08 4.79
CA ASP A 47 -7.06 0.97 4.28
C ASP A 47 -5.96 1.14 5.34
N ALA A 48 -4.72 0.82 4.97
CA ALA A 48 -3.59 1.03 5.86
C ALA A 48 -3.36 2.53 6.08
N CYS A 49 -3.45 2.98 7.33
CA CYS A 49 -3.43 4.40 7.70
C CYS A 49 -2.26 5.18 7.09
N THR A 50 -1.04 4.62 7.12
CA THR A 50 0.16 5.26 6.59
C THR A 50 0.17 5.29 5.07
N ALA A 51 -0.23 4.19 4.42
CA ALA A 51 -0.33 4.13 2.97
C ALA A 51 -1.40 5.10 2.43
N LEU A 52 -2.55 5.19 3.10
CA LEU A 52 -3.64 6.08 2.73
C LEU A 52 -3.31 7.55 3.00
N ARG A 53 -2.92 7.91 4.23
CA ARG A 53 -2.85 9.31 4.68
C ARG A 53 -1.54 10.01 4.30
N GLU A 54 -0.41 9.29 4.38
CA GLU A 54 0.90 9.86 4.08
C GLU A 54 1.30 9.65 2.61
N TYR A 55 0.93 8.49 2.05
CA TYR A 55 1.32 8.15 0.68
C TYR A 55 0.21 8.34 -0.37
N GLY A 56 -1.06 8.35 0.03
CA GLY A 56 -2.21 8.60 -0.86
C GLY A 56 -2.73 7.35 -1.59
N ILE A 57 -2.38 6.15 -1.13
CA ILE A 57 -2.77 4.89 -1.77
C ILE A 57 -4.18 4.49 -1.35
N LYS A 58 -5.04 4.25 -2.34
CA LYS A 58 -6.44 3.85 -2.11
C LYS A 58 -6.98 2.88 -3.17
N GLN A 59 -6.69 3.13 -4.44
CA GLN A 59 -7.29 2.37 -5.55
C GLN A 59 -6.44 1.17 -5.97
N GLU A 60 -5.14 1.28 -5.81
CA GLU A 60 -4.15 0.28 -6.21
C GLU A 60 -4.39 -1.09 -5.54
N PRO A 61 -4.64 -1.18 -4.22
CA PRO A 61 -4.95 -2.47 -3.59
C PRO A 61 -6.24 -3.08 -4.13
N ARG A 62 -7.27 -2.25 -4.35
CA ARG A 62 -8.58 -2.67 -4.85
C ARG A 62 -8.49 -3.18 -6.29
N LEU A 63 -7.69 -2.52 -7.13
CA LEU A 63 -7.42 -2.99 -8.49
C LEU A 63 -6.76 -4.37 -8.47
N LEU A 64 -5.75 -4.60 -7.62
CA LEU A 64 -5.10 -5.91 -7.51
C LEU A 64 -6.08 -6.99 -7.02
N LEU A 65 -6.88 -6.68 -5.99
CA LEU A 65 -7.90 -7.60 -5.46
C LEU A 65 -8.96 -7.94 -6.51
N SER A 66 -9.34 -7.00 -7.38
CA SER A 66 -10.29 -7.23 -8.47
C SER A 66 -9.80 -8.26 -9.52
N LYS A 67 -8.50 -8.57 -9.55
CA LYS A 67 -7.90 -9.59 -10.43
C LYS A 67 -7.83 -10.97 -9.80
N VAL A 68 -8.14 -11.10 -8.50
CA VAL A 68 -8.10 -12.39 -7.82
C VAL A 68 -9.35 -13.20 -8.15
N LYS A 69 -9.17 -14.35 -8.80
CA LYS A 69 -10.28 -15.20 -9.24
C LYS A 69 -11.10 -15.71 -8.06
N GLY A 70 -12.41 -15.45 -8.11
CA GLY A 70 -13.38 -15.91 -7.12
C GLY A 70 -13.49 -15.03 -5.86
N LEU A 71 -12.63 -14.00 -5.73
CA LEU A 71 -12.67 -13.09 -4.60
C LEU A 71 -13.85 -12.11 -4.76
N GLU A 72 -14.66 -11.99 -3.72
CA GLU A 72 -15.70 -10.97 -3.62
C GLU A 72 -15.25 -9.91 -2.61
N LEU A 73 -14.93 -8.72 -3.10
CA LEU A 73 -14.56 -7.60 -2.24
C LEU A 73 -15.82 -6.90 -1.74
N VAL A 74 -15.99 -6.86 -0.41
CA VAL A 74 -17.08 -6.17 0.28
C VAL A 74 -16.45 -5.06 1.12
N GLU A 75 -16.75 -3.80 0.78
CA GLU A 75 -16.23 -2.64 1.52
C GLU A 75 -16.96 -2.47 2.85
N MET A 76 -16.20 -2.20 3.91
CA MET A 76 -16.74 -1.73 5.19
C MET A 76 -17.23 -0.29 5.07
N GLU A 77 -18.13 0.13 5.96
CA GLU A 77 -18.56 1.53 6.05
C GLU A 77 -17.39 2.45 6.47
N ASP A 78 -16.59 2.01 7.45
CA ASP A 78 -15.47 2.75 8.02
C ASP A 78 -14.08 2.26 7.55
N THR A 79 -13.88 2.15 6.23
CA THR A 79 -12.65 1.61 5.62
C THR A 79 -11.38 2.40 5.94
N GLU A 80 -11.50 3.71 6.21
CA GLU A 80 -10.38 4.62 6.49
C GLU A 80 -10.13 4.87 7.99
N THR A 81 -10.96 4.28 8.85
CA THR A 81 -10.83 4.37 10.30
C THR A 81 -9.58 3.64 10.74
N CYS A 82 -8.81 4.21 11.66
CA CYS A 82 -7.60 3.56 12.14
C CYS A 82 -7.94 2.29 12.93
N CYS A 83 -7.34 1.15 12.58
CA CYS A 83 -7.51 -0.11 13.32
C CYS A 83 -6.95 -0.09 14.75
N GLY A 84 -6.18 0.94 15.12
CA GLY A 84 -5.58 1.09 16.45
C GLY A 84 -4.28 0.29 16.66
N PHE A 85 -3.83 -0.49 15.67
CA PHE A 85 -2.65 -1.36 15.79
C PHE A 85 -1.29 -0.65 15.53
N GLY A 86 -1.29 0.68 15.33
CA GLY A 86 -0.11 1.46 14.97
C GLY A 86 0.39 2.37 16.09
N GLY A 87 1.71 2.44 16.27
CA GLY A 87 2.36 3.40 17.17
C GLY A 87 2.29 3.00 18.66
N THR A 88 2.15 4.00 19.54
CA THR A 88 2.23 3.84 21.01
C THR A 88 1.15 2.94 21.62
N PHE A 89 0.08 2.63 20.89
CA PHE A 89 -1.07 1.86 21.37
C PHE A 89 -0.94 0.33 21.12
N SER A 90 0.18 -0.13 20.56
CA SER A 90 0.44 -1.56 20.28
C SER A 90 1.76 -2.06 20.84
N ALA A 91 2.22 -1.43 21.92
CA ALA A 91 3.38 -1.86 22.70
C ALA A 91 3.04 -3.05 23.61
#